data_AF-A0A7X2SYH5-F1
#
_entry.id   AF-A0A7X2SYH5-F1
#
_cell.length_a   1.000
_cell.length_b   1.000
_cell.length_c   1.000
_cell.angle_alpha   90.00
_cell.angle_beta   90.00
_cell.angle_gamma   90.00
#
_symmetry.space_group_name_H-M   'P 1'
#
loop_
_entity.id
_entity.type
_entity.pdbx_description
1 polymer ?
#
loop_
_entity_poly.entity_id
_entity_poly.type
_entity_poly.pdbx_seq_one_letter_code
_entity_poly.pdbx_strand_id
1 'polypeptide(L)'
;PHLVVMVGAELAASQRLKIFNGAALSSERAAAQMLNSSVAGRFAFVPPFMPGRRLVITTLDNLHIYTQKDSRIFKAGFNEDKKIYEHSYLRQEGYALGDGFMYAAMDENALTLKDA
;
A
#
# COMPACT_ATOMS: atom_id res chain seq x y z
N PRO A 1 2.67 17.90 -9.15
CA PRO A 1 2.26 17.56 -7.76
C PRO A 1 2.60 16.09 -7.45
N HIS A 2 3.62 15.83 -6.61
CA HIS A 2 4.18 14.47 -6.41
C HIS A 2 3.82 13.83 -5.07
N LEU A 3 3.02 14.51 -4.23
CA LEU A 3 2.60 13.97 -2.94
C LEU A 3 1.50 12.93 -3.13
N VAL A 4 1.71 11.75 -2.56
CA VAL A 4 0.80 10.61 -2.64
C VAL A 4 0.37 10.18 -1.25
N VAL A 5 -0.89 9.77 -1.14
CA VAL A 5 -1.47 9.24 0.09
C VAL A 5 -1.63 7.73 -0.07
N MET A 6 -0.92 6.96 0.73
CA MET A 6 -1.11 5.52 0.84
C MET A 6 -2.07 5.26 2.00
N VAL A 7 -3.16 4.56 1.72
CA VAL A 7 -4.23 4.30 2.69
C VAL A 7 -4.41 2.80 2.86
N GLY A 8 -4.54 2.34 4.10
CA GLY A 8 -4.89 0.96 4.40
C GLY A 8 -6.29 0.58 3.90
N ALA A 9 -6.50 -0.72 3.66
CA ALA A 9 -7.73 -1.22 3.04
C ALA A 9 -9.00 -0.96 3.87
N GLU A 10 -8.93 -1.06 5.19
CA GLU A 10 -10.07 -0.84 6.10
C GLU A 10 -10.49 0.64 6.11
N LEU A 11 -9.51 1.55 6.13
CA LEU A 11 -9.76 2.99 6.03
C LEU A 11 -10.39 3.37 4.69
N ALA A 12 -9.83 2.86 3.60
CA ALA A 12 -10.40 3.08 2.28
C ALA A 12 -11.82 2.53 2.18
N ALA A 13 -12.10 1.34 2.74
CA ALA A 13 -13.41 0.72 2.72
C ALA A 13 -14.45 1.50 3.54
N SER A 14 -14.12 1.90 4.77
CA SER A 14 -15.02 2.68 5.62
C SER A 14 -15.41 4.03 4.98
N GLN A 15 -14.46 4.71 4.35
CA GLN A 15 -14.75 5.95 3.62
C GLN A 15 -15.64 5.68 2.40
N ARG A 16 -15.36 4.63 1.63
CA ARG A 16 -16.19 4.22 0.49
C ARG A 16 -17.62 3.90 0.92
N LEU A 17 -17.80 3.19 2.04
CA LEU A 17 -19.12 2.87 2.59
C LEU A 17 -19.88 4.14 3.00
N LYS A 18 -19.21 5.10 3.65
CA LYS A 18 -19.82 6.39 4.02
C LYS A 18 -20.31 7.17 2.79
N ILE A 19 -19.46 7.29 1.75
CA ILE A 19 -19.82 7.98 0.51
C ILE A 19 -20.97 7.24 -0.20
N PHE A 20 -20.92 5.91 -0.24
CA PHE A 20 -21.97 5.10 -0.87
C PHE A 20 -23.33 5.24 -0.18
N ASN A 21 -23.36 5.21 1.16
CA ASN A 21 -24.58 5.37 1.94
C ASN A 21 -25.20 6.77 1.82
N GLY A 22 -24.37 7.80 1.59
CA GLY A 22 -24.83 9.18 1.39
C GLY A 22 -25.42 9.46 0.00
N ALA A 23 -25.25 8.56 -0.97
CA ALA A 23 -25.74 8.75 -2.34
C ALA A 23 -27.15 8.15 -2.53
N ALA A 24 -28.10 9.01 -2.91
CA ALA A 24 -29.51 8.65 -3.04
C ALA A 24 -29.82 8.04 -4.41
N LEU A 25 -29.20 8.53 -5.49
CA LEU A 25 -29.45 8.09 -6.86
C LEU A 25 -28.41 7.08 -7.35
N SER A 26 -28.80 6.17 -8.25
CA SER A 26 -27.90 5.18 -8.85
C SER A 26 -26.78 5.82 -9.69
N SER A 27 -27.05 6.94 -10.36
CA SER A 27 -26.06 7.73 -11.08
C SER A 27 -25.02 8.38 -10.15
N GLU A 28 -25.45 8.84 -8.98
CA GLU A 28 -24.55 9.40 -7.95
C GLU A 28 -23.66 8.32 -7.34
N ARG A 29 -24.18 7.10 -7.14
CA ARG A 29 -23.40 5.96 -6.66
C ARG A 29 -22.29 5.55 -7.64
N ALA A 30 -22.58 5.58 -8.94
CA ALA A 30 -21.58 5.32 -9.98
C ALA A 30 -20.50 6.41 -10.03
N ALA A 31 -20.89 7.68 -9.93
CA ALA A 31 -19.94 8.79 -9.86
C ALA A 31 -19.08 8.76 -8.58
N ALA A 32 -19.68 8.39 -7.45
CA ALA A 32 -18.99 8.18 -6.17
C ALA A 32 -17.93 7.07 -6.24
N GLN A 33 -18.17 6.00 -7.01
CA GLN A 33 -17.15 4.97 -7.21
C GLN A 33 -15.91 5.50 -7.93
N MET A 34 -16.09 6.41 -8.90
CA MET A 34 -14.99 6.99 -9.68
C MET A 34 -14.17 8.05 -8.93
N LEU A 35 -14.77 8.77 -7.98
CA LEU A 35 -14.08 9.81 -7.18
C LEU A 35 -13.10 9.26 -6.12
N ASN A 36 -13.10 7.95 -5.90
CA ASN A 36 -12.38 7.27 -4.80
C ASN A 36 -10.85 7.20 -4.96
N SER A 37 -10.27 7.76 -6.01
CA SER A 37 -8.82 7.76 -6.27
C SER A 37 -8.11 8.99 -5.72
N SER A 38 -8.83 9.89 -5.03
CA SER A 38 -8.24 11.08 -4.41
C SER A 38 -8.70 11.30 -2.96
N VAL A 39 -7.77 11.73 -2.11
CA VAL A 39 -8.02 12.15 -0.73
C VAL A 39 -7.46 13.56 -0.58
N ALA A 40 -8.29 14.53 -0.18
CA ALA A 40 -7.92 15.94 -0.05
C ALA A 40 -7.23 16.54 -1.30
N GLY A 41 -7.70 16.15 -2.51
CA GLY A 41 -7.12 16.61 -3.77
C GLY A 41 -5.75 16.01 -4.11
N ARG A 42 -5.30 14.99 -3.37
CA ARG A 42 -4.08 14.23 -3.64
C ARG A 42 -4.40 12.84 -4.13
N PHE A 43 -3.54 12.30 -5.00
CA PHE A 43 -3.67 10.93 -5.47
C PHE A 43 -3.57 9.97 -4.29
N ALA A 44 -4.56 9.10 -4.17
CA ALA A 44 -4.66 8.13 -3.10
C ALA A 44 -4.80 6.72 -3.67
N PHE A 45 -4.01 5.79 -3.16
CA PHE A 45 -4.12 4.38 -3.51
C PHE A 45 -3.92 3.48 -2.29
N VAL A 46 -4.31 2.22 -2.45
CA VAL A 46 -4.19 1.20 -1.41
C VAL A 46 -3.08 0.24 -1.84
N PRO A 47 -1.89 0.28 -1.23
CA PRO A 47 -0.84 -0.70 -1.49
C PRO A 47 -1.31 -2.10 -1.05
N PRO A 48 -0.90 -3.17 -1.76
CA PRO A 48 -1.19 -4.53 -1.35
C PRO A 48 -0.52 -4.82 0.01
N PHE A 49 -1.22 -5.55 0.87
CA PHE A 49 -0.76 -5.94 2.23
C PHE A 49 -0.46 -4.78 3.19
N MET A 50 -0.86 -3.55 2.88
CA MET A 50 -0.77 -2.44 3.83
C MET A 50 -1.69 -2.72 5.03
N PRO A 51 -1.25 -2.48 6.28
CA PRO A 51 -2.10 -2.61 7.46
C PRO A 51 -3.39 -1.80 7.29
N GLY A 52 -4.53 -2.40 7.66
CA GLY A 52 -5.86 -1.90 7.29
C GLY A 52 -6.14 -0.45 7.72
N ARG A 53 -5.62 -0.05 8.89
CA ARG A 53 -5.84 1.27 9.51
C ARG A 53 -4.64 2.21 9.42
N ARG A 54 -3.62 1.88 8.63
CA ARG A 54 -2.45 2.72 8.46
C ARG A 54 -2.70 3.80 7.40
N LEU A 55 -2.13 4.98 7.63
CA LEU A 55 -2.11 6.08 6.66
C LEU A 55 -0.67 6.56 6.52
N VAL A 56 -0.19 6.73 5.29
CA VAL A 56 1.15 7.26 5.01
C VAL A 56 1.07 8.33 3.94
N ILE A 57 1.76 9.44 4.16
CA ILE A 57 1.85 10.57 3.23
C ILE A 57 3.32 10.80 2.94
N THR A 58 3.68 10.68 1.67
CA THR A 58 5.05 10.94 1.19
C THR A 58 5.05 11.15 -0.33
N THR A 59 6.21 11.41 -0.91
CA THR A 59 6.42 11.36 -2.37
C THR A 59 6.96 9.99 -2.76
N LEU A 60 6.54 9.40 -3.88
CA LEU A 60 7.01 8.06 -4.29
C LEU A 60 8.52 8.01 -4.48
N ASP A 61 9.12 9.10 -4.98
CA ASP A 61 10.56 9.23 -5.17
C ASP A 61 11.34 9.27 -3.84
N ASN A 62 10.67 9.47 -2.70
CA ASN A 62 11.31 9.42 -1.38
C ASN A 62 11.50 7.98 -0.88
N LEU A 63 10.79 7.02 -1.46
CA LEU A 63 10.83 5.62 -1.06
C LEU A 63 11.87 4.88 -1.88
N HIS A 64 12.95 4.43 -1.24
CA HIS A 64 14.07 3.80 -1.92
C HIS A 64 14.12 2.30 -1.62
N ILE A 65 14.37 1.52 -2.68
CA ILE A 65 14.68 0.09 -2.60
C ILE A 65 16.09 -0.08 -3.15
N TYR A 66 17.04 -0.39 -2.27
CA TYR A 66 18.40 -0.70 -2.64
C TYR A 66 18.58 -2.21 -2.77
N THR A 67 19.23 -2.62 -3.85
CA THR A 67 19.64 -4.03 -4.01
C THR A 67 21.15 -4.09 -4.02
N GLN A 68 21.72 -4.97 -3.20
CA GLN A 68 23.18 -5.12 -3.17
C GLN A 68 23.65 -5.77 -4.47
N LYS A 69 24.63 -5.13 -5.11
CA LYS A 69 25.24 -5.67 -6.33
C LYS A 69 25.85 -7.04 -6.06
N ASP A 70 25.70 -7.95 -7.02
CA ASP A 70 26.27 -9.31 -7.00
C ASP A 70 25.84 -10.21 -5.82
N SER A 71 24.77 -9.83 -5.10
CA SER A 71 24.19 -10.64 -4.00
C SER A 71 23.18 -11.70 -4.45
N ARG A 72 22.91 -11.79 -5.75
CA ARG A 72 21.84 -12.62 -6.32
C ARG A 72 22.33 -14.06 -6.45
N ILE A 73 21.74 -14.97 -5.67
CA ILE A 73 22.01 -16.41 -5.76
C ILE A 73 20.73 -17.10 -6.20
N PHE A 74 20.83 -17.87 -7.29
CA PHE A 74 19.72 -18.66 -7.83
C PHE A 74 20.13 -20.14 -7.85
N LYS A 75 19.27 -21.00 -7.31
CA LYS A 75 19.42 -22.45 -7.36
C LYS A 75 18.09 -23.08 -7.76
N ALA A 76 18.12 -23.94 -8.76
CA ALA A 76 16.98 -24.71 -9.22
C ALA A 76 17.40 -26.16 -9.40
N GLY A 77 16.58 -27.10 -8.94
CA GLY A 77 16.90 -28.52 -9.08
C GLY A 77 15.82 -29.44 -8.52
N PHE A 78 15.83 -30.68 -8.99
CA PHE A 78 15.00 -31.73 -8.40
C PHE A 78 15.62 -32.17 -7.07
N ASN A 79 14.83 -32.06 -6.01
CA ASN A 79 15.16 -32.64 -4.71
C ASN A 79 14.55 -34.06 -4.70
N GLU A 80 15.39 -35.06 -4.92
CA GLU A 80 14.96 -36.46 -5.02
C GLU A 80 14.36 -36.98 -3.71
N ASP A 81 14.89 -36.55 -2.56
CA ASP A 81 14.39 -36.94 -1.23
C ASP A 81 12.96 -36.43 -0.99
N LYS A 82 12.69 -35.19 -1.39
CA LYS A 82 11.36 -34.58 -1.27
C LYS A 82 10.46 -34.88 -2.48
N LYS A 83 11.02 -35.44 -3.56
CA LYS A 83 10.35 -35.63 -4.86
C LYS A 83 9.71 -34.35 -5.41
N ILE A 84 10.34 -33.20 -5.16
CA ILE A 84 9.83 -31.88 -5.55
C ILE A 84 10.92 -31.14 -6.34
N TYR A 85 10.50 -30.36 -7.32
CA TYR A 85 11.38 -29.40 -7.98
C TYR A 85 11.46 -28.12 -7.16
N GLU A 86 12.64 -27.83 -6.60
CA GLU A 86 12.85 -26.68 -5.72
C GLU A 86 13.50 -25.53 -6.47
N HIS A 87 12.96 -24.33 -6.27
CA HIS A 87 13.51 -23.07 -6.72
C HIS A 87 13.84 -22.19 -5.53
N SER A 88 15.11 -21.81 -5.39
CA SER A 88 15.59 -20.91 -4.36
C SER A 88 16.17 -19.66 -5.01
N TYR A 89 15.74 -18.50 -4.52
CA TYR A 89 16.24 -17.19 -4.92
C TYR A 89 16.59 -16.40 -3.67
N LEU A 90 17.84 -15.92 -3.61
CA LEU A 90 18.32 -15.05 -2.55
C LEU A 90 18.82 -13.75 -3.16
N ARG A 91 18.45 -12.62 -2.56
CA ARG A 91 18.95 -11.28 -2.87
C ARG A 91 18.96 -10.45 -1.60
N GLN A 92 20.03 -9.68 -1.41
CA GLN A 92 20.11 -8.72 -0.30
C GLN A 92 19.47 -7.41 -0.73
N GLU A 93 18.49 -6.95 0.05
CA GLU A 93 17.76 -5.70 -0.17
C GLU A 93 17.78 -4.83 1.08
N GLY A 94 17.85 -3.52 0.88
CA GLY A 94 17.69 -2.52 1.92
C GLY A 94 16.56 -1.57 1.55
N TYR A 95 15.68 -1.27 2.50
CA TYR A 95 14.60 -0.30 2.34
C TYR A 95 14.98 0.98 3.10
N ALA A 96 14.85 2.13 2.44
CA ALA A 96 15.26 3.40 3.01
C ALA A 96 14.34 4.55 2.59
N LEU A 97 14.43 5.64 3.33
CA LEU A 97 13.83 6.93 3.00
C LEU A 97 14.94 7.87 2.52
N GLY A 98 14.70 8.61 1.45
CA GLY A 98 15.64 9.64 0.97
C GLY A 98 15.78 10.78 1.98
N ASP A 99 14.64 11.34 2.38
CA ASP A 99 14.49 12.35 3.42
C ASP A 99 13.43 11.90 4.44
N GLY A 100 13.86 11.80 5.71
CA GLY A 100 12.98 11.42 6.82
C GLY A 100 11.91 12.48 7.14
N PHE A 101 12.17 13.77 6.86
CA PHE A 101 11.21 14.84 7.10
C PHE A 101 10.06 14.85 6.08
N MET A 102 10.24 14.17 4.94
CA MET A 102 9.25 14.03 3.87
C MET A 102 8.37 12.78 4.04
N TYR A 103 8.44 12.12 5.19
CA TYR A 103 7.64 10.95 5.52
C TYR A 103 6.79 11.21 6.76
N ALA A 104 5.47 11.18 6.58
CA ALA A 104 4.52 11.23 7.68
C ALA A 104 3.65 9.97 7.65
N ALA A 105 3.55 9.29 8.78
CA ALA A 105 2.73 8.10 8.92
C ALA A 105 1.94 8.11 10.22
N MET A 106 0.78 7.46 10.19
CA MET A 106 -0.03 7.20 11.37
C MET A 106 -0.17 5.69 11.55
N ASP A 107 0.20 5.23 12.75
CA ASP A 107 0.14 3.82 13.13
C ASP A 107 -1.31 3.35 13.24
N GLU A 108 -1.54 2.10 12.85
CA GLU A 108 -2.84 1.41 12.93
C GLU A 108 -3.45 1.41 14.34
N ASN A 109 -2.63 1.40 15.39
CA ASN A 109 -3.09 1.39 16.78
C ASN A 109 -3.52 2.78 17.27
N ALA A 110 -3.00 3.84 16.65
CA ALA A 110 -3.32 5.22 17.00
C ALA A 110 -4.66 5.67 16.40
N LEU A 111 -5.19 4.95 15.42
CA LEU A 111 -6.43 5.30 14.73
C LEU A 111 -7.60 4.53 15.30
N THR A 112 -8.62 5.23 15.79
CA THR A 112 -9.92 4.64 16.15
C THR A 112 -11.00 5.18 15.23
N LEU A 113 -11.59 4.29 14.43
CA LEU A 113 -12.80 4.58 13.70
C LEU A 113 -13.96 4.53 14.69
N LYS A 114 -14.63 5.66 14.91
CA LYS A 114 -15.97 5.65 15.49
C LYS A 114 -16.94 5.27 14.39
N ASP A 115 -17.70 4.21 14.62
CA ASP A 115 -18.88 3.92 13.82
C ASP A 115 -19.84 5.11 13.94
N ALA A 116 -20.43 5.49 12.80
CA ALA A 116 -21.40 6.58 12.71
C ALA A 116 -22.79 6.07 13.09
#